data_AF-A0A1Y2EY87-F1
#
_entry.id   AF-A0A1Y2EY87-F1
#
_cell.length_a   1.000
_cell.length_b   1.000
_cell.length_c   1.000
_cell.angle_alpha   90.00
_cell.angle_beta   90.00
_cell.angle_gamma   90.00
#
_symmetry.space_group_name_H-M   'P 1'
#
loop_
_entity.id
_entity.type
_entity.pdbx_description
1 polymer ?
#
loop_
_entity_poly.entity_id
_entity_poly.type
_entity_poly.pdbx_seq_one_letter_code
_entity_poly.pdbx_strand_id
1 'polypeptide(L)'
;MLFKNLFKITIGLLSIAAFAQADGCKEIEKKLKNKIEECVTNGDFIELQTHHDLDKSEIEYLFSIESIKVLTFRVVDNVKGIEKLKNLEDLTLAGVSSPSNLEGIGKLKNLKKISFDANNNITEFPDELGELENLEYLDIGDNYLLDLPKSLSKLKKLKKLDMRENNFKKIPEVIFNITSLEIFNAGSAGITSIPKGIKNLQNLIEFRIANNQVTEVSSEIGKLKNLKILVLSNNLLTKIPKGLENLKNLEKLYMAGNLIDDEIPESLNSLPNLKVFSIAGNEKIRGKTLTNDKLEECYYDKNYDICKPKDMKCLEKEEYEIKPCSDNTPSSDKISTNGKCGAKDGKCPSGECCSKYGWCGSSDKHCKVDSGCQAKYGTCKTTEKISTNGRCGAEDGKCPSGECCSKYGWCGSSYKHCNVDSGCQAKYGTCKTAEKISKNGKCGTEDGKCPSGECCSKYGWCGTSDKHCKAGCQKAFGKCK
;
A
#
# COMPACT_ATOMS: atom_id res chain seq x y z
N MET A 1 -46.78 22.10 -14.31
CA MET A 1 -45.37 21.73 -14.08
C MET A 1 -44.62 23.01 -13.77
N LEU A 2 -44.59 23.42 -12.50
CA LEU A 2 -43.93 24.66 -12.10
C LEU A 2 -42.48 24.33 -11.72
N PHE A 3 -41.57 25.14 -12.25
CA PHE A 3 -40.13 25.10 -12.00
C PHE A 3 -39.86 25.12 -10.49
N LYS A 4 -39.02 24.20 -10.00
CA LYS A 4 -38.49 24.25 -8.63
C LYS A 4 -37.12 24.92 -8.71
N ASN A 5 -37.07 26.23 -8.49
CA ASN A 5 -35.81 26.98 -8.46
C ASN A 5 -35.19 26.91 -7.04
N LEU A 6 -33.87 26.99 -6.95
CA LEU A 6 -33.13 27.09 -5.69
C LEU A 6 -32.69 28.56 -5.53
N PHE A 7 -33.11 29.21 -4.45
CA PHE A 7 -32.78 30.62 -4.18
C PHE A 7 -31.76 30.75 -3.05
N LYS A 8 -30.71 31.54 -3.27
CA LYS A 8 -29.66 31.82 -2.28
C LYS A 8 -29.96 33.10 -1.51
N ILE A 9 -29.95 33.03 -0.18
CA ILE A 9 -30.19 34.13 0.75
C ILE A 9 -29.03 34.21 1.73
N THR A 10 -28.41 35.38 1.87
CA THR A 10 -27.28 35.64 2.79
C THR A 10 -27.63 36.74 3.78
N ILE A 11 -27.39 36.54 5.08
CA ILE A 11 -27.74 37.48 6.16
C ILE A 11 -26.47 37.93 6.92
N GLY A 12 -26.14 39.22 6.86
CA GLY A 12 -24.97 39.83 7.52
C GLY A 12 -25.31 40.95 8.51
N LEU A 13 -24.39 41.24 9.45
CA LEU A 13 -24.46 42.35 10.40
C LEU A 13 -24.07 43.68 9.70
N LEU A 14 -25.09 44.49 9.36
CA LEU A 14 -25.08 45.96 9.23
C LEU A 14 -23.88 46.65 8.54
N SER A 15 -23.90 46.74 7.20
CA SER A 15 -23.70 47.98 6.39
C SER A 15 -23.44 47.69 4.90
N ILE A 16 -24.30 48.30 4.07
CA ILE A 16 -23.98 48.91 2.76
C ILE A 16 -23.62 48.01 1.56
N ALA A 17 -24.51 48.12 0.55
CA ALA A 17 -24.29 48.15 -0.89
C ALA A 17 -23.59 46.99 -1.64
N ALA A 18 -24.27 46.64 -2.74
CA ALA A 18 -23.75 46.01 -3.96
C ALA A 18 -23.23 44.57 -3.85
N PHE A 19 -24.07 43.61 -4.25
CA PHE A 19 -24.14 43.17 -5.64
C PHE A 19 -25.44 42.39 -5.85
N ALA A 20 -26.15 42.75 -6.91
CA ALA A 20 -27.40 42.15 -7.35
C ALA A 20 -27.13 41.28 -8.57
N GLN A 21 -27.73 40.08 -8.63
CA GLN A 21 -28.36 39.55 -9.83
C GLN A 21 -29.19 38.29 -9.51
N ALA A 22 -30.47 38.53 -9.24
CA ALA A 22 -31.63 37.76 -9.68
C ALA A 22 -32.85 38.48 -9.08
N ASP A 23 -33.71 39.01 -9.95
CA ASP A 23 -34.85 39.83 -9.57
C ASP A 23 -35.82 39.05 -8.65
N GLY A 24 -36.10 39.64 -7.48
CA GLY A 24 -37.10 39.15 -6.53
C GLY A 24 -36.81 39.46 -5.06
N CYS A 25 -35.54 39.67 -4.66
CA CYS A 25 -35.17 39.67 -3.24
C CYS A 25 -34.25 40.84 -2.80
N LYS A 26 -34.64 42.12 -2.95
CA LYS A 26 -33.84 43.28 -2.47
C LYS A 26 -34.10 43.70 -1.01
N GLU A 27 -33.00 44.09 -0.34
CA GLU A 27 -32.79 44.82 0.95
C GLU A 27 -33.29 44.27 2.31
N ILE A 28 -32.51 44.62 3.35
CA ILE A 28 -32.19 43.87 4.59
C ILE A 28 -32.38 44.77 5.81
N GLU A 29 -33.42 44.57 6.62
CA GLU A 29 -33.29 44.84 8.09
C GLU A 29 -34.55 44.47 8.87
N LYS A 30 -35.72 44.38 8.22
CA LYS A 30 -37.01 44.20 8.95
C LYS A 30 -37.84 42.98 8.53
N LYS A 31 -37.30 42.10 7.68
CA LYS A 31 -38.06 41.05 6.98
C LYS A 31 -37.31 39.71 6.85
N LEU A 32 -36.79 39.13 7.94
CA LEU A 32 -36.44 37.69 7.91
C LEU A 32 -37.71 36.87 7.57
N LYS A 33 -38.82 37.25 8.21
CA LYS A 33 -40.11 36.58 8.09
C LYS A 33 -40.79 36.76 6.73
N ASN A 34 -41.00 38.01 6.30
CA ASN A 34 -41.83 38.28 5.11
C ASN A 34 -41.18 37.81 3.79
N LYS A 35 -39.85 37.73 3.71
CA LYS A 35 -39.13 37.33 2.50
C LYS A 35 -39.01 35.81 2.38
N ILE A 36 -38.87 35.11 3.51
CA ILE A 36 -39.01 33.67 3.58
C ILE A 36 -40.45 33.28 3.21
N GLU A 37 -41.46 33.99 3.72
CA GLU A 37 -42.87 33.78 3.36
C GLU A 37 -43.13 34.03 1.85
N GLU A 38 -42.53 35.05 1.23
CA GLU A 38 -42.61 35.30 -0.23
C GLU A 38 -41.89 34.22 -1.07
N CYS A 39 -40.77 33.64 -0.60
CA CYS A 39 -40.09 32.53 -1.29
C CYS A 39 -40.81 31.18 -1.11
N VAL A 40 -41.37 30.94 0.07
CA VAL A 40 -42.10 29.70 0.44
C VAL A 40 -43.42 29.57 -0.34
N THR A 41 -44.09 30.69 -0.63
CA THR A 41 -45.40 30.72 -1.31
C THR A 41 -45.37 30.23 -2.75
N ASN A 42 -44.19 30.19 -3.41
CA ASN A 42 -44.03 29.71 -4.78
C ASN A 42 -43.59 28.23 -4.90
N GLY A 43 -43.42 27.53 -3.77
CA GLY A 43 -43.01 26.11 -3.77
C GLY A 43 -41.53 25.86 -4.10
N ASP A 44 -40.72 26.90 -4.04
CA ASP A 44 -39.28 26.88 -4.31
C ASP A 44 -38.46 26.46 -3.08
N PHE A 45 -37.23 26.01 -3.31
CA PHE A 45 -36.31 25.60 -2.24
C PHE A 45 -35.32 26.71 -1.91
N ILE A 46 -34.88 26.75 -0.64
CA ILE A 46 -34.06 27.83 -0.11
C ILE A 46 -32.65 27.33 0.25
N GLU A 47 -31.64 28.05 -0.19
CA GLU A 47 -30.27 28.06 0.33
C GLU A 47 -30.10 29.28 1.25
N LEU A 48 -29.79 29.06 2.52
CA LEU A 48 -29.64 30.13 3.51
C LEU A 48 -28.24 30.14 4.14
N GLN A 49 -27.63 31.32 4.25
CA GLN A 49 -26.36 31.54 4.95
C GLN A 49 -26.48 32.66 5.99
N THR A 50 -26.02 32.41 7.22
CA THR A 50 -25.94 33.44 8.28
C THR A 50 -24.49 33.78 8.62
N HIS A 51 -24.20 35.07 8.82
CA HIS A 51 -22.87 35.58 9.19
C HIS A 51 -22.79 36.10 10.63
N HIS A 52 -23.85 35.92 11.41
CA HIS A 52 -23.92 36.32 12.81
C HIS A 52 -24.47 35.17 13.65
N ASP A 53 -24.21 35.26 14.96
CA ASP A 53 -24.80 34.38 15.96
C ASP A 53 -26.30 34.58 15.98
N LEU A 54 -27.05 33.54 15.61
CA LEU A 54 -28.51 33.56 15.70
C LEU A 54 -28.92 33.36 17.15
N ASP A 55 -29.86 34.18 17.62
CA ASP A 55 -30.48 33.94 18.91
C ASP A 55 -31.43 32.72 18.85
N LYS A 56 -31.88 32.27 20.03
CA LYS A 56 -32.75 31.09 20.14
C LYS A 56 -34.05 31.24 19.36
N SER A 57 -34.65 32.44 19.35
CA SER A 57 -35.92 32.69 18.65
C SER A 57 -35.74 32.68 17.13
N GLU A 58 -34.60 33.18 16.64
CA GLU A 58 -34.22 33.14 15.24
C GLU A 58 -33.95 31.71 14.76
N ILE A 59 -33.27 30.89 15.58
CA ILE A 59 -33.06 29.45 15.31
C ILE A 59 -34.40 28.70 15.29
N GLU A 60 -35.29 28.95 16.25
CA GLU A 60 -36.61 28.32 16.30
C GLU A 60 -37.46 28.68 15.07
N TYR A 61 -37.42 29.95 14.64
CA TYR A 61 -38.08 30.39 13.41
C TYR A 61 -37.45 29.74 12.18
N LEU A 62 -36.12 29.74 12.09
CA LEU A 62 -35.38 29.12 10.99
C LEU A 62 -35.77 27.65 10.81
N PHE A 63 -35.80 26.89 11.90
CA PHE A 63 -36.15 25.47 11.87
C PHE A 63 -37.64 25.21 11.58
N SER A 64 -38.50 26.24 11.60
CA SER A 64 -39.90 26.12 11.19
C SER A 64 -40.09 26.11 9.67
N ILE A 65 -39.05 26.46 8.90
CA ILE A 65 -39.14 26.64 7.44
C ILE A 65 -38.82 25.30 6.76
N GLU A 66 -39.82 24.43 6.63
CA GLU A 66 -39.62 23.08 6.07
C GLU A 66 -39.08 23.06 4.62
N SER A 67 -39.18 24.16 3.86
CA SER A 67 -38.70 24.26 2.47
C SER A 67 -37.18 24.47 2.32
N ILE A 68 -36.44 24.61 3.43
CA ILE A 68 -34.98 24.75 3.37
C ILE A 68 -34.34 23.44 2.88
N LYS A 69 -33.48 23.55 1.86
CA LYS A 69 -32.68 22.44 1.32
C LYS A 69 -31.21 22.55 1.60
N VAL A 70 -30.69 23.78 1.64
CA VAL A 70 -29.29 24.05 1.93
C VAL A 70 -29.25 25.05 3.06
N LEU A 71 -28.54 24.73 4.14
CA LEU A 71 -28.44 25.58 5.31
C LEU A 71 -26.97 25.72 5.72
N THR A 72 -26.52 26.97 5.85
CA THR A 72 -25.23 27.33 6.42
C THR A 72 -25.48 28.29 7.57
N PHE A 73 -25.09 27.92 8.79
CA PHE A 73 -25.21 28.82 9.92
C PHE A 73 -24.21 28.49 11.02
N ARG A 74 -24.02 29.45 11.92
CA ARG A 74 -23.20 29.29 13.12
C ARG A 74 -24.04 28.79 14.28
N VAL A 75 -23.59 27.71 14.91
CA VAL A 75 -24.19 27.14 16.11
C VAL A 75 -23.69 27.90 17.33
N VAL A 76 -24.63 28.46 18.10
CA VAL A 76 -24.34 29.19 19.35
C VAL A 76 -24.50 28.28 20.58
N ASP A 77 -25.52 27.42 20.57
CA ASP A 77 -25.79 26.47 21.65
C ASP A 77 -25.95 25.05 21.11
N ASN A 78 -27.00 24.76 20.34
CA ASN A 78 -27.17 23.46 19.71
C ASN A 78 -28.13 23.55 18.53
N VAL A 79 -28.19 22.48 17.74
CA VAL A 79 -29.11 22.35 16.61
C VAL A 79 -30.43 21.66 17.00
N LYS A 80 -30.81 21.65 18.28
CA LYS A 80 -32.05 21.00 18.69
C LYS A 80 -33.26 21.63 18.00
N GLY A 81 -34.12 20.80 17.42
CA GLY A 81 -35.24 21.24 16.60
C GLY A 81 -34.93 21.26 15.10
N ILE A 82 -33.66 21.08 14.69
CA ILE A 82 -33.27 21.02 13.27
C ILE A 82 -33.97 19.87 12.54
N GLU A 83 -34.41 18.83 13.26
CA GLU A 83 -35.14 17.70 12.69
C GLU A 83 -36.47 18.09 12.01
N LYS A 84 -36.97 19.31 12.26
CA LYS A 84 -38.13 19.88 11.57
C LYS A 84 -37.83 20.19 10.10
N LEU A 85 -36.56 20.41 9.74
CA LEU A 85 -36.12 20.67 8.36
C LEU A 85 -36.07 19.38 7.53
N LYS A 86 -37.24 18.78 7.30
CA LYS A 86 -37.38 17.47 6.64
C LYS A 86 -36.83 17.44 5.22
N ASN A 87 -36.75 18.57 4.52
CA ASN A 87 -36.24 18.64 3.15
C ASN A 87 -34.74 18.99 3.06
N LEU A 88 -34.05 19.13 4.19
CA LEU A 88 -32.65 19.52 4.21
C LEU A 88 -31.76 18.46 3.55
N GLU A 89 -30.97 18.87 2.56
CA GLU A 89 -30.06 18.00 1.79
C GLU A 89 -28.58 18.36 2.00
N ASP A 90 -28.26 19.63 2.27
CA ASP A 90 -26.90 20.12 2.50
C ASP A 90 -26.87 21.01 3.76
N LEU A 91 -26.00 20.68 4.71
CA LEU A 91 -25.85 21.40 5.96
C LEU A 91 -24.39 21.76 6.19
N THR A 92 -24.12 23.05 6.41
CA THR A 92 -22.81 23.54 6.85
C THR A 92 -22.95 24.20 8.22
N LEU A 93 -22.13 23.76 9.16
CA LEU A 93 -22.13 24.26 10.54
C LEU A 93 -20.80 24.92 10.89
N ALA A 94 -20.88 26.08 11.54
CA ALA A 94 -19.73 26.74 12.18
C ALA A 94 -19.97 26.80 13.71
N GLY A 95 -18.93 26.97 14.51
CA GLY A 95 -19.07 27.18 15.97
C GLY A 95 -19.42 25.93 16.80
N VAL A 96 -19.39 24.74 16.21
CA VAL A 96 -19.59 23.46 16.89
C VAL A 96 -18.37 23.13 17.74
N SER A 97 -18.57 23.02 19.05
CA SER A 97 -17.51 22.80 20.05
C SER A 97 -17.75 21.60 20.95
N SER A 98 -18.94 21.00 20.90
CA SER A 98 -19.36 19.84 21.70
C SER A 98 -20.27 18.92 20.89
N PRO A 99 -20.23 17.58 21.11
CA PRO A 99 -21.20 16.65 20.52
C PRO A 99 -22.65 17.03 20.78
N SER A 100 -22.93 17.62 21.95
CA SER A 100 -24.29 18.07 22.32
C SER A 100 -24.81 19.17 21.42
N ASN A 101 -23.93 19.94 20.76
CA ASN A 101 -24.36 20.92 19.77
C ASN A 101 -25.08 20.27 18.58
N LEU A 102 -24.88 18.96 18.36
CA LEU A 102 -25.44 18.18 17.25
C LEU A 102 -26.62 17.29 17.67
N GLU A 103 -27.21 17.52 18.85
CA GLU A 103 -28.38 16.76 19.31
C GLU A 103 -29.52 16.81 18.28
N GLY A 104 -30.00 15.63 17.85
CA GLY A 104 -31.09 15.49 16.89
C GLY A 104 -30.66 15.44 15.42
N ILE A 105 -29.36 15.59 15.13
CA ILE A 105 -28.85 15.58 13.75
C ILE A 105 -29.20 14.28 13.02
N GLY A 106 -29.19 13.14 13.72
CA GLY A 106 -29.47 11.81 13.15
C GLY A 106 -30.88 11.67 12.56
N LYS A 107 -31.80 12.58 12.88
CA LYS A 107 -33.19 12.59 12.37
C LYS A 107 -33.31 13.21 10.97
N LEU A 108 -32.28 13.87 10.44
CA LEU A 108 -32.30 14.49 9.11
C LEU A 108 -32.15 13.46 7.98
N LYS A 109 -33.21 12.69 7.73
CA LYS A 109 -33.16 11.54 6.83
C LYS A 109 -32.91 11.88 5.35
N ASN A 110 -33.08 13.12 4.92
CA ASN A 110 -32.80 13.54 3.54
C ASN A 110 -31.41 14.17 3.34
N LEU A 111 -30.63 14.29 4.42
CA LEU A 111 -29.33 14.93 4.37
C LEU A 111 -28.34 14.09 3.53
N LYS A 112 -27.75 14.73 2.53
CA LYS A 112 -26.76 14.15 1.61
C LYS A 112 -25.37 14.68 1.83
N LYS A 113 -25.25 15.90 2.34
CA LYS A 113 -23.98 16.55 2.60
C LYS A 113 -24.00 17.22 3.98
N ILE A 114 -22.93 17.02 4.72
CA ILE A 114 -22.64 17.79 5.93
C ILE A 114 -21.18 18.23 5.92
N SER A 115 -20.95 19.50 6.24
CA SER A 115 -19.63 20.10 6.39
C SER A 115 -19.53 20.94 7.65
N PHE A 116 -18.34 20.94 8.25
CA PHE A 116 -18.01 21.75 9.42
C PHE A 116 -16.99 22.83 8.99
N ASP A 117 -17.39 24.10 9.03
CA ASP A 117 -16.60 25.25 8.57
C ASP A 117 -15.75 25.87 9.71
N ALA A 118 -15.56 27.18 9.73
CA ALA A 118 -14.70 27.87 10.69
C ALA A 118 -15.19 27.79 12.16
N ASN A 119 -14.24 27.90 13.08
CA ASN A 119 -14.44 27.98 14.53
C ASN A 119 -15.09 26.73 15.14
N ASN A 120 -14.89 25.58 14.52
CA ASN A 120 -15.26 24.30 15.12
C ASN A 120 -14.08 23.79 15.97
N ASN A 121 -14.38 23.33 17.18
CA ASN A 121 -13.40 22.75 18.12
C ASN A 121 -13.82 21.32 18.50
N ILE A 122 -14.30 20.54 17.52
CA ILE A 122 -14.91 19.23 17.77
C ILE A 122 -13.83 18.22 18.17
N THR A 123 -14.01 17.59 19.33
CA THR A 123 -13.13 16.52 19.83
C THR A 123 -13.72 15.12 19.64
N GLU A 124 -15.05 15.03 19.53
CA GLU A 124 -15.79 13.81 19.24
C GLU A 124 -17.12 14.13 18.53
N PHE A 125 -17.64 13.18 17.75
CA PHE A 125 -18.97 13.23 17.16
C PHE A 125 -19.94 12.29 17.90
N PRO A 126 -21.23 12.65 18.01
CA PRO A 126 -22.22 11.75 18.59
C PRO A 126 -22.48 10.56 17.67
N ASP A 127 -22.92 9.44 18.25
CA ASP A 127 -23.29 8.22 17.51
C ASP A 127 -24.42 8.48 16.49
N GLU A 128 -25.25 9.50 16.72
CA GLU A 128 -26.33 9.93 15.82
C GLU A 128 -25.85 10.26 14.40
N LEU A 129 -24.58 10.64 14.22
CA LEU A 129 -24.02 10.92 12.90
C LEU A 129 -24.12 9.70 11.97
N GLY A 130 -24.05 8.49 12.53
CA GLY A 130 -24.21 7.23 11.80
C GLY A 130 -25.66 6.91 11.38
N GLU A 131 -26.65 7.73 11.77
CA GLU A 131 -28.06 7.54 11.42
C GLU A 131 -28.49 8.28 10.14
N LEU A 132 -27.57 9.04 9.55
CA LEU A 132 -27.76 9.80 8.31
C LEU A 132 -27.63 8.89 7.08
N GLU A 133 -28.55 7.93 6.91
CA GLU A 133 -28.47 6.85 5.91
C GLU A 133 -28.32 7.32 4.45
N ASN A 134 -28.70 8.57 4.15
CA ASN A 134 -28.59 9.17 2.82
C ASN A 134 -27.35 10.05 2.61
N LEU A 135 -26.45 10.13 3.60
CA LEU A 135 -25.25 10.95 3.53
C LEU A 135 -24.28 10.40 2.47
N GLU A 136 -23.88 11.28 1.55
CA GLU A 136 -22.95 11.01 0.44
C GLU A 136 -21.60 11.73 0.63
N TYR A 137 -21.59 12.87 1.31
CA TYR A 137 -20.39 13.65 1.61
C TYR A 137 -20.36 14.12 3.06
N LEU A 138 -19.26 13.80 3.74
CA LEU A 138 -18.95 14.22 5.11
C LEU A 138 -17.60 14.94 5.10
N ASP A 139 -17.59 16.23 5.46
CA ASP A 139 -16.38 17.00 5.69
C ASP A 139 -16.28 17.38 7.17
N ILE A 140 -15.32 16.79 7.85
CA ILE A 140 -15.02 16.97 9.27
C ILE A 140 -13.59 17.52 9.48
N GLY A 141 -13.03 18.13 8.43
CA GLY A 141 -11.69 18.69 8.48
C GLY A 141 -11.57 19.83 9.48
N ASP A 142 -10.33 20.20 9.82
CA ASP A 142 -10.00 21.36 10.68
C ASP A 142 -10.68 21.29 12.06
N ASN A 143 -10.42 20.19 12.78
CA ASN A 143 -10.98 19.90 14.10
C ASN A 143 -9.93 19.21 15.00
N TYR A 144 -10.32 18.78 16.20
CA TYR A 144 -9.41 18.15 17.17
C TYR A 144 -9.73 16.67 17.41
N LEU A 145 -10.29 15.99 16.41
CA LEU A 145 -10.75 14.61 16.54
C LEU A 145 -9.57 13.64 16.73
N LEU A 146 -9.78 12.67 17.62
CA LEU A 146 -8.85 11.56 17.87
C LEU A 146 -9.35 10.23 17.28
N ASP A 147 -10.67 10.06 17.13
CA ASP A 147 -11.32 8.88 16.57
C ASP A 147 -12.71 9.26 16.00
N LEU A 148 -13.39 8.29 15.40
CA LEU A 148 -14.74 8.44 14.84
C LEU A 148 -15.73 7.46 15.50
N PRO A 149 -17.01 7.84 15.64
CA PRO A 149 -18.02 6.96 16.23
C PRO A 149 -18.19 5.70 15.40
N LYS A 150 -18.32 4.54 16.07
CA LYS A 150 -18.47 3.23 15.39
C LYS A 150 -19.71 3.17 14.50
N SER A 151 -20.73 3.96 14.83
CA SER A 151 -21.96 4.09 14.06
C SER A 151 -21.73 4.60 12.63
N LEU A 152 -20.61 5.28 12.36
CA LEU A 152 -20.28 5.79 11.02
C LEU A 152 -20.21 4.68 9.96
N SER A 153 -19.91 3.45 10.37
CA SER A 153 -19.95 2.26 9.49
C SER A 153 -21.34 1.94 8.90
N LYS A 154 -22.41 2.53 9.45
CA LYS A 154 -23.79 2.40 8.93
C LYS A 154 -24.03 3.25 7.67
N LEU A 155 -23.19 4.23 7.38
CA LEU A 155 -23.36 5.15 6.25
C LEU A 155 -23.02 4.48 4.91
N LYS A 156 -23.94 3.66 4.38
CA LYS A 156 -23.72 2.86 3.16
C LYS A 156 -23.69 3.65 1.86
N LYS A 157 -24.06 4.93 1.89
CA LYS A 157 -24.04 5.83 0.73
C LYS A 157 -22.90 6.85 0.76
N LEU A 158 -22.07 6.84 1.81
CA LEU A 158 -20.99 7.80 1.95
C LEU A 158 -19.92 7.55 0.90
N LYS A 159 -19.76 8.50 -0.04
CA LYS A 159 -18.80 8.43 -1.14
C LYS A 159 -17.57 9.28 -0.88
N LYS A 160 -17.72 10.40 -0.16
CA LYS A 160 -16.63 11.35 0.09
C LYS A 160 -16.49 11.57 1.59
N LEU A 161 -15.27 11.39 2.08
CA LEU A 161 -14.91 11.72 3.45
C LEU A 161 -13.65 12.58 3.45
N ASP A 162 -13.76 13.77 4.02
CA ASP A 162 -12.61 14.61 4.36
C ASP A 162 -12.46 14.68 5.88
N MET A 163 -11.30 14.25 6.38
CA MET A 163 -10.91 14.26 7.79
C MET A 163 -9.55 14.93 8.00
N ARG A 164 -9.17 15.83 7.09
CA ARG A 164 -7.88 16.54 7.14
C ARG A 164 -7.74 17.42 8.38
N GLU A 165 -6.52 17.83 8.70
CA GLU A 165 -6.23 18.79 9.78
C GLU A 165 -6.92 18.39 11.10
N ASN A 166 -6.59 17.18 11.60
CA ASN A 166 -7.14 16.59 12.83
C ASN A 166 -6.03 15.82 13.58
N ASN A 167 -6.34 15.16 14.69
CA ASN A 167 -5.35 14.54 15.58
C ASN A 167 -5.43 13.00 15.67
N PHE A 168 -5.83 12.34 14.58
CA PHE A 168 -6.15 10.90 14.58
C PHE A 168 -4.99 9.95 14.89
N LYS A 169 -3.73 10.29 14.54
CA LYS A 169 -2.51 9.45 14.69
C LYS A 169 -2.48 8.13 13.90
N LYS A 170 -3.64 7.58 13.57
CA LYS A 170 -3.89 6.37 12.77
C LYS A 170 -5.19 6.54 12.00
N ILE A 171 -5.36 5.84 10.89
CA ILE A 171 -6.68 5.76 10.23
C ILE A 171 -7.63 4.98 11.16
N PRO A 172 -8.78 5.54 11.57
CA PRO A 172 -9.77 4.84 12.39
C PRO A 172 -10.27 3.55 11.75
N GLU A 173 -10.39 2.47 12.52
CA GLU A 173 -10.84 1.16 12.00
C GLU A 173 -12.24 1.20 11.39
N VAL A 174 -13.10 2.12 11.84
CA VAL A 174 -14.46 2.30 11.30
C VAL A 174 -14.44 2.65 9.81
N ILE A 175 -13.41 3.36 9.33
CA ILE A 175 -13.26 3.76 7.92
C ILE A 175 -13.22 2.55 7.01
N PHE A 176 -12.53 1.47 7.41
CA PHE A 176 -12.40 0.26 6.59
C PHE A 176 -13.71 -0.52 6.43
N ASN A 177 -14.78 -0.12 7.11
CA ASN A 177 -16.13 -0.67 6.96
C ASN A 177 -17.05 0.19 6.07
N ILE A 178 -16.59 1.38 5.63
CA ILE A 178 -17.32 2.28 4.74
C ILE A 178 -16.90 1.98 3.30
N THR A 179 -17.29 0.81 2.81
CA THR A 179 -16.87 0.29 1.49
C THR A 179 -17.44 1.09 0.31
N SER A 180 -18.37 2.01 0.56
CA SER A 180 -18.91 2.94 -0.43
C SER A 180 -17.98 4.12 -0.78
N LEU A 181 -16.91 4.33 -0.02
CA LEU A 181 -16.00 5.47 -0.23
C LEU A 181 -15.33 5.42 -1.61
N GLU A 182 -15.42 6.55 -2.31
CA GLU A 182 -14.79 6.86 -3.59
C GLU A 182 -13.65 7.87 -3.42
N ILE A 183 -13.81 8.86 -2.52
CA ILE A 183 -12.78 9.86 -2.22
C ILE A 183 -12.54 9.87 -0.72
N PHE A 184 -11.28 9.68 -0.33
CA PHE A 184 -10.86 9.74 1.06
C PHE A 184 -9.67 10.70 1.23
N ASN A 185 -9.87 11.75 2.01
CA ASN A 185 -8.83 12.72 2.34
C ASN A 185 -8.55 12.68 3.86
N ALA A 186 -7.31 12.38 4.22
CA ALA A 186 -6.83 12.32 5.59
C ALA A 186 -5.48 13.04 5.74
N GLY A 187 -5.30 14.15 5.02
CA GLY A 187 -4.07 14.95 5.09
C GLY A 187 -3.89 15.66 6.44
N SER A 188 -2.65 15.91 6.87
CA SER A 188 -2.38 16.65 8.12
C SER A 188 -3.11 16.09 9.36
N ALA A 189 -3.23 14.77 9.49
CA ALA A 189 -3.99 14.10 10.55
C ALA A 189 -3.09 13.40 11.61
N GLY A 190 -1.77 13.61 11.51
CA GLY A 190 -0.75 12.95 12.34
C GLY A 190 -0.61 11.44 12.08
N ILE A 191 -1.16 10.92 10.98
CA ILE A 191 -1.22 9.47 10.70
C ILE A 191 0.18 8.88 10.50
N THR A 192 0.45 7.75 11.14
CA THR A 192 1.77 7.09 11.12
C THR A 192 1.90 5.90 10.18
N SER A 193 0.79 5.32 9.72
CA SER A 193 0.81 4.15 8.80
C SER A 193 -0.51 3.99 8.02
N ILE A 194 -0.42 3.30 6.87
CA ILE A 194 -1.58 2.82 6.10
C ILE A 194 -1.70 1.30 6.29
N PRO A 195 -2.65 0.81 7.10
CA PRO A 195 -2.72 -0.60 7.50
C PRO A 195 -3.40 -1.49 6.45
N LYS A 196 -3.33 -2.81 6.67
CA LYS A 196 -3.92 -3.83 5.77
C LYS A 196 -5.43 -3.67 5.55
N GLY A 197 -6.14 -3.00 6.44
CA GLY A 197 -7.57 -2.69 6.31
C GLY A 197 -7.91 -1.88 5.07
N ILE A 198 -6.93 -1.14 4.50
CA ILE A 198 -7.12 -0.30 3.31
C ILE A 198 -7.71 -1.08 2.13
N LYS A 199 -7.38 -2.37 2.01
CA LYS A 199 -7.91 -3.26 0.96
C LYS A 199 -9.43 -3.32 0.92
N ASN A 200 -10.14 -2.98 1.99
CA ASN A 200 -11.59 -3.07 2.03
C ASN A 200 -12.27 -1.95 1.24
N LEU A 201 -11.58 -0.83 0.98
CA LEU A 201 -12.12 0.34 0.28
C LEU A 201 -12.10 0.15 -1.24
N GLN A 202 -12.75 -0.92 -1.73
CA GLN A 202 -12.67 -1.35 -3.13
C GLN A 202 -13.20 -0.33 -4.15
N ASN A 203 -14.07 0.60 -3.72
CA ASN A 203 -14.60 1.67 -4.57
C ASN A 203 -13.73 2.93 -4.60
N LEU A 204 -12.61 2.95 -3.87
CA LEU A 204 -11.79 4.15 -3.74
C LEU A 204 -11.13 4.52 -5.08
N ILE A 205 -11.39 5.75 -5.51
CA ILE A 205 -10.87 6.38 -6.74
C ILE A 205 -9.73 7.33 -6.39
N GLU A 206 -9.85 8.05 -5.28
CA GLU A 206 -8.89 9.06 -4.84
C GLU A 206 -8.58 8.89 -3.35
N PHE A 207 -7.29 8.74 -3.05
CA PHE A 207 -6.79 8.66 -1.69
C PHE A 207 -5.70 9.70 -1.45
N ARG A 208 -5.97 10.63 -0.53
CA ARG A 208 -5.03 11.67 -0.10
C ARG A 208 -4.66 11.49 1.35
N ILE A 209 -3.36 11.42 1.63
CA ILE A 209 -2.83 11.32 3.00
C ILE A 209 -1.53 12.14 3.13
N ALA A 210 -1.46 13.25 2.39
CA ALA A 210 -0.30 14.12 2.41
C ALA A 210 -0.10 14.82 3.76
N ASN A 211 1.12 15.30 4.03
CA ASN A 211 1.46 16.05 5.26
C ASN A 211 1.19 15.24 6.55
N ASN A 212 1.54 13.96 6.56
CA ASN A 212 1.39 13.10 7.74
C ASN A 212 2.75 12.58 8.21
N GLN A 213 2.76 11.62 9.13
CA GLN A 213 3.95 10.97 9.66
C GLN A 213 4.05 9.52 9.17
N VAL A 214 3.52 9.22 7.98
CA VAL A 214 3.42 7.84 7.48
C VAL A 214 4.81 7.28 7.22
N THR A 215 5.17 6.21 7.92
CA THR A 215 6.44 5.47 7.73
C THR A 215 6.24 4.17 6.96
N GLU A 216 5.04 3.60 7.00
CA GLU A 216 4.72 2.33 6.34
C GLU A 216 3.39 2.40 5.57
N VAL A 217 3.41 1.88 4.34
CA VAL A 217 2.22 1.60 3.53
C VAL A 217 2.12 0.11 3.29
N SER A 218 1.03 -0.51 3.73
CA SER A 218 0.78 -1.93 3.50
C SER A 218 0.72 -2.25 2.00
N SER A 219 1.33 -3.36 1.58
CA SER A 219 1.26 -3.85 0.19
C SER A 219 -0.17 -4.18 -0.27
N GLU A 220 -1.09 -4.31 0.67
CA GLU A 220 -2.52 -4.48 0.43
C GLU A 220 -3.15 -3.26 -0.29
N ILE A 221 -2.46 -2.10 -0.33
CA ILE A 221 -2.85 -0.95 -1.17
C ILE A 221 -3.04 -1.36 -2.63
N GLY A 222 -2.24 -2.30 -3.14
CA GLY A 222 -2.33 -2.82 -4.51
C GLY A 222 -3.65 -3.53 -4.84
N LYS A 223 -4.52 -3.79 -3.84
CA LYS A 223 -5.86 -4.35 -4.04
C LYS A 223 -6.92 -3.31 -4.39
N LEU A 224 -6.60 -2.01 -4.36
CA LEU A 224 -7.51 -0.93 -4.71
C LEU A 224 -7.60 -0.75 -6.23
N LYS A 225 -8.31 -1.67 -6.89
CA LYS A 225 -8.35 -1.75 -8.36
C LYS A 225 -8.92 -0.50 -9.05
N ASN A 226 -9.75 0.27 -8.36
CA ASN A 226 -10.38 1.48 -8.90
C ASN A 226 -9.58 2.77 -8.66
N LEU A 227 -8.47 2.68 -7.90
CA LEU A 227 -7.71 3.86 -7.50
C LEU A 227 -7.03 4.51 -8.70
N LYS A 228 -7.29 5.81 -8.87
CA LYS A 228 -6.75 6.66 -9.92
C LYS A 228 -5.75 7.68 -9.40
N ILE A 229 -5.96 8.19 -8.19
CA ILE A 229 -5.14 9.24 -7.60
C ILE A 229 -4.68 8.78 -6.22
N LEU A 230 -3.36 8.72 -6.03
CA LEU A 230 -2.73 8.41 -4.75
C LEU A 230 -1.75 9.53 -4.38
N VAL A 231 -2.01 10.21 -3.26
CA VAL A 231 -1.18 11.31 -2.75
C VAL A 231 -0.58 10.91 -1.41
N LEU A 232 0.72 10.61 -1.41
CA LEU A 232 1.56 10.24 -0.26
C LEU A 232 2.61 11.31 0.06
N SER A 233 2.56 12.48 -0.59
CA SER A 233 3.57 13.53 -0.42
C SER A 233 3.70 14.03 1.02
N ASN A 234 4.87 14.54 1.41
CA ASN A 234 5.13 15.13 2.73
C ASN A 234 4.81 14.13 3.86
N ASN A 235 5.52 13.00 3.85
CA ASN A 235 5.42 11.94 4.85
C ASN A 235 6.84 11.48 5.26
N LEU A 236 6.94 10.38 6.01
CA LEU A 236 8.20 9.84 6.52
C LEU A 236 8.54 8.49 5.87
N LEU A 237 8.11 8.26 4.62
CA LEU A 237 8.39 7.01 3.92
C LEU A 237 9.87 6.90 3.60
N THR A 238 10.48 5.77 3.96
CA THR A 238 11.89 5.48 3.67
C THR A 238 12.11 4.64 2.41
N LYS A 239 11.04 4.07 1.86
CA LYS A 239 11.06 3.17 0.68
C LYS A 239 9.84 3.41 -0.20
N ILE A 240 9.95 3.03 -1.46
CA ILE A 240 8.80 3.04 -2.38
C ILE A 240 7.86 1.89 -1.97
N PRO A 241 6.56 2.15 -1.70
CA PRO A 241 5.63 1.11 -1.28
C PRO A 241 5.52 -0.05 -2.27
N LYS A 242 5.51 -1.29 -1.75
CA LYS A 242 5.26 -2.48 -2.55
C LYS A 242 3.78 -2.56 -2.96
N GLY A 243 3.49 -3.16 -4.10
CA GLY A 243 2.12 -3.40 -4.56
C GLY A 243 1.54 -2.27 -5.41
N LEU A 244 2.24 -1.13 -5.53
CA LEU A 244 1.84 -0.02 -6.39
C LEU A 244 1.71 -0.45 -7.86
N GLU A 245 2.53 -1.41 -8.32
CA GLU A 245 2.49 -1.98 -9.66
C GLU A 245 1.15 -2.68 -10.01
N ASN A 246 0.34 -3.01 -9.00
CA ASN A 246 -0.95 -3.67 -9.17
C ASN A 246 -2.12 -2.69 -9.39
N LEU A 247 -1.90 -1.39 -9.19
CA LEU A 247 -2.91 -0.34 -9.34
C LEU A 247 -3.12 0.02 -10.83
N LYS A 248 -3.70 -0.89 -11.62
CA LYS A 248 -3.79 -0.75 -13.08
C LYS A 248 -4.58 0.46 -13.59
N ASN A 249 -5.41 1.06 -12.75
CA ASN A 249 -6.14 2.30 -13.06
C ASN A 249 -5.46 3.57 -12.52
N LEU A 250 -4.28 3.46 -11.90
CA LEU A 250 -3.59 4.62 -11.33
C LEU A 250 -3.17 5.59 -12.43
N GLU A 251 -3.62 6.83 -12.31
CA GLU A 251 -3.32 7.93 -13.22
C GLU A 251 -2.32 8.91 -12.61
N LYS A 252 -2.38 9.14 -11.29
CA LYS A 252 -1.50 10.10 -10.61
C LYS A 252 -0.95 9.52 -9.32
N LEU A 253 0.38 9.54 -9.20
CA LEU A 253 1.12 9.10 -8.03
C LEU A 253 2.03 10.21 -7.54
N TYR A 254 1.77 10.70 -6.33
CA TYR A 254 2.57 11.73 -5.68
C TYR A 254 3.21 11.17 -4.42
N MET A 255 4.54 11.19 -4.35
CA MET A 255 5.37 10.73 -3.22
C MET A 255 6.47 11.76 -2.88
N ALA A 256 6.28 13.02 -3.29
CA ALA A 256 7.27 14.06 -3.07
C ALA A 256 7.44 14.41 -1.58
N GLY A 257 8.58 14.93 -1.15
CA GLY A 257 8.77 15.36 0.25
C GLY A 257 8.74 14.20 1.25
N ASN A 258 9.42 13.09 0.97
CA ASN A 258 9.53 11.95 1.88
C ASN A 258 11.01 11.70 2.23
N LEU A 259 11.32 10.59 2.90
CA LEU A 259 12.68 10.18 3.26
C LEU A 259 13.14 8.98 2.42
N ILE A 260 12.67 8.86 1.17
CA ILE A 260 12.90 7.66 0.38
C ILE A 260 14.37 7.55 -0.01
N ASP A 261 15.01 6.47 0.44
CA ASP A 261 16.33 6.01 0.03
C ASP A 261 16.17 4.65 -0.68
N ASP A 262 15.77 4.69 -1.96
CA ASP A 262 15.38 3.49 -2.70
C ASP A 262 15.65 3.62 -4.21
N GLU A 263 15.65 2.49 -4.91
CA GLU A 263 15.67 2.45 -6.38
C GLU A 263 14.24 2.51 -6.93
N ILE A 264 14.00 3.31 -7.98
CA ILE A 264 12.71 3.34 -8.67
C ILE A 264 12.46 1.95 -9.29
N PRO A 265 11.41 1.22 -8.87
CA PRO A 265 11.20 -0.14 -9.35
C PRO A 265 10.67 -0.12 -10.79
N GLU A 266 11.31 -0.92 -11.66
CA GLU A 266 10.92 -1.08 -13.06
C GLU A 266 9.46 -1.55 -13.24
N SER A 267 8.90 -2.23 -12.24
CA SER A 267 7.51 -2.68 -12.22
C SER A 267 6.49 -1.53 -12.33
N LEU A 268 6.84 -0.29 -11.96
CA LEU A 268 5.96 0.88 -12.14
C LEU A 268 5.75 1.23 -13.62
N ASN A 269 6.66 0.81 -14.51
CA ASN A 269 6.45 0.93 -15.97
C ASN A 269 5.28 0.04 -16.46
N SER A 270 4.80 -0.91 -15.65
CA SER A 270 3.64 -1.76 -15.96
C SER A 270 2.28 -1.10 -15.67
N LEU A 271 2.26 0.18 -15.27
CA LEU A 271 1.05 0.96 -15.04
C LEU A 271 0.58 1.62 -16.34
N PRO A 272 -0.49 1.11 -16.99
CA PRO A 272 -0.85 1.50 -18.35
C PRO A 272 -1.51 2.88 -18.45
N ASN A 273 -1.92 3.46 -17.31
CA ASN A 273 -2.68 4.70 -17.23
C ASN A 273 -1.96 5.82 -16.49
N LEU A 274 -0.72 5.61 -16.06
CA LEU A 274 0.03 6.59 -15.27
C LEU A 274 0.38 7.82 -16.12
N LYS A 275 -0.13 8.98 -15.71
CA LYS A 275 0.05 10.29 -16.36
C LYS A 275 0.95 11.22 -15.55
N VAL A 276 0.89 11.14 -14.22
CA VAL A 276 1.66 12.00 -13.32
C VAL A 276 2.43 11.14 -12.32
N PHE A 277 3.73 11.37 -12.24
CA PHE A 277 4.62 10.74 -11.25
C PHE A 277 5.50 11.79 -10.57
N SER A 278 5.34 11.97 -9.27
CA SER A 278 6.13 12.93 -8.49
C SER A 278 6.88 12.23 -7.36
N ILE A 279 8.20 12.32 -7.36
CA ILE A 279 9.08 11.77 -6.30
C ILE A 279 10.18 12.77 -5.88
N ALA A 280 10.07 14.03 -6.29
CA ALA A 280 10.94 15.14 -5.86
C ALA A 280 10.99 15.31 -4.33
N GLY A 281 12.05 15.87 -3.77
CA GLY A 281 12.21 16.09 -2.32
C GLY A 281 12.31 14.81 -1.49
N ASN A 282 13.05 13.80 -1.95
CA ASN A 282 13.38 12.58 -1.22
C ASN A 282 14.88 12.49 -0.93
N GLU A 283 15.28 11.55 -0.08
CA GLU A 283 16.64 11.48 0.43
C GLU A 283 17.65 11.02 -0.63
N LYS A 284 17.44 9.84 -1.23
CA LYS A 284 18.37 9.27 -2.21
C LYS A 284 17.68 8.33 -3.18
N ILE A 285 17.10 8.88 -4.24
CA ILE A 285 16.50 8.08 -5.30
C ILE A 285 17.57 7.60 -6.29
N ARG A 286 17.48 6.32 -6.69
CA ARG A 286 18.36 5.66 -7.66
C ARG A 286 17.62 5.03 -8.83
N GLY A 287 18.35 4.71 -9.88
CA GLY A 287 17.92 3.81 -10.95
C GLY A 287 17.54 4.52 -12.23
N LYS A 288 16.42 4.13 -12.82
CA LYS A 288 15.97 4.64 -14.12
C LYS A 288 14.71 5.49 -13.95
N THR A 289 14.60 6.56 -14.73
CA THR A 289 13.33 7.28 -14.85
C THR A 289 12.25 6.35 -15.41
N LEU A 290 10.98 6.68 -15.14
CA LEU A 290 9.86 5.93 -15.68
C LEU A 290 9.72 6.15 -17.19
N THR A 291 9.18 5.15 -17.87
CA THR A 291 9.06 5.07 -19.34
C THR A 291 7.64 4.77 -19.80
N ASN A 292 6.65 4.89 -18.92
CA ASN A 292 5.23 4.69 -19.24
C ASN A 292 4.80 5.63 -20.38
N ASP A 293 4.24 5.10 -21.46
CA ASP A 293 3.95 5.87 -22.68
C ASP A 293 2.91 7.00 -22.49
N LYS A 294 2.08 6.91 -21.44
CA LYS A 294 1.08 7.94 -21.08
C LYS A 294 1.60 8.96 -20.06
N LEU A 295 2.86 8.89 -19.64
CA LEU A 295 3.42 9.79 -18.63
C LEU A 295 3.61 11.20 -19.22
N GLU A 296 2.82 12.16 -18.74
CA GLU A 296 2.75 13.54 -19.22
C GLU A 296 3.52 14.51 -18.31
N GLU A 297 3.58 14.20 -17.02
CA GLU A 297 4.26 14.98 -16.00
C GLU A 297 5.08 14.06 -15.10
N CYS A 298 6.36 14.39 -14.95
CA CYS A 298 7.24 13.75 -14.00
C CYS A 298 8.00 14.83 -13.24
N TYR A 299 8.24 14.57 -11.95
CA TYR A 299 8.92 15.50 -11.06
C TYR A 299 10.00 14.74 -10.29
N TYR A 300 11.26 14.93 -10.70
CA TYR A 300 12.45 14.37 -10.08
C TYR A 300 13.34 15.48 -9.49
N ASP A 301 14.25 15.18 -8.57
CA ASP A 301 15.28 16.14 -8.13
C ASP A 301 16.63 15.92 -8.82
N LYS A 302 17.35 17.03 -9.02
CA LYS A 302 18.66 17.08 -9.72
C LYS A 302 19.79 16.33 -9.05
N ASN A 303 19.66 16.06 -7.76
CA ASN A 303 20.67 15.38 -6.94
C ASN A 303 20.49 13.86 -6.95
N TYR A 304 19.44 13.33 -7.58
CA TYR A 304 19.19 11.89 -7.65
C TYR A 304 20.19 11.18 -8.56
N ASP A 305 20.55 9.95 -8.17
CA ASP A 305 21.40 9.06 -8.95
C ASP A 305 20.54 8.25 -9.94
N ILE A 306 19.91 8.99 -10.85
CA ILE A 306 18.99 8.46 -11.85
C ILE A 306 19.50 8.76 -13.27
N CYS A 307 19.07 7.93 -14.21
CA CYS A 307 19.33 8.14 -15.63
C CYS A 307 18.06 7.95 -16.46
N LYS A 308 17.97 8.61 -17.62
CA LYS A 308 16.85 8.46 -18.55
C LYS A 308 17.11 7.33 -19.55
N PRO A 309 16.28 6.25 -19.60
CA PRO A 309 16.48 5.17 -20.56
C PRO A 309 16.10 5.55 -22.00
N LYS A 310 15.10 6.42 -22.14
CA LYS A 310 14.65 7.02 -23.39
C LYS A 310 14.17 8.43 -23.09
N ASP A 311 14.18 9.30 -24.10
CA ASP A 311 13.57 10.62 -23.95
C ASP A 311 12.05 10.48 -23.73
N MET A 312 11.52 11.32 -22.86
CA MET A 312 10.11 11.34 -22.48
C MET A 312 9.66 12.81 -22.42
N LYS A 313 8.46 13.10 -22.94
CA LYS A 313 7.89 14.45 -22.91
C LYS A 313 7.85 15.07 -21.52
N CYS A 314 7.67 14.24 -20.49
CA CYS A 314 7.61 14.71 -19.11
C CYS A 314 8.97 15.26 -18.62
N LEU A 315 10.09 14.77 -19.16
CA LEU A 315 11.45 15.17 -18.78
C LEU A 315 11.89 16.47 -19.46
N GLU A 316 11.26 16.85 -20.57
CA GLU A 316 11.55 18.12 -21.27
C GLU A 316 11.13 19.35 -20.46
N LYS A 317 10.23 19.15 -19.48
CA LYS A 317 9.72 20.21 -18.58
C LYS A 317 10.63 20.45 -17.37
N GLU A 318 11.62 19.59 -17.14
CA GLU A 318 12.52 19.71 -15.99
C GLU A 318 13.54 20.85 -16.24
N GLU A 319 13.83 21.64 -15.20
CA GLU A 319 14.79 22.75 -15.29
C GLU A 319 16.24 22.29 -15.51
N TYR A 320 16.53 21.00 -15.32
CA TYR A 320 17.85 20.42 -15.44
C TYR A 320 17.82 19.11 -16.24
N GLU A 321 18.88 18.86 -17.01
CA GLU A 321 18.92 17.70 -17.90
C GLU A 321 19.35 16.42 -17.15
N ILE A 322 18.42 15.45 -17.06
CA ILE A 322 18.75 14.09 -16.61
C ILE A 322 19.55 13.38 -17.70
N LYS A 323 20.75 12.90 -17.36
CA LYS A 323 21.64 12.25 -18.33
C LYS A 323 21.03 10.95 -18.88
N PRO A 324 21.24 10.65 -20.17
CA PRO A 324 20.94 9.33 -20.71
C PRO A 324 21.59 8.26 -19.85
N CYS A 325 20.89 7.15 -19.64
CA CYS A 325 21.54 5.98 -19.07
C CYS A 325 22.73 5.64 -19.96
N SER A 326 23.94 5.67 -19.37
CA SER A 326 25.12 5.21 -20.08
C SER A 326 24.81 3.83 -20.66
N ASP A 327 25.23 3.59 -21.90
CA ASP A 327 25.21 2.27 -22.55
C ASP A 327 26.14 1.26 -21.83
N ASN A 328 26.13 1.25 -20.50
CA ASN A 328 25.96 0.00 -19.80
C ASN A 328 24.46 -0.33 -19.81
N THR A 329 23.88 -0.51 -21.00
CA THR A 329 22.96 -1.63 -21.11
C THR A 329 23.75 -2.81 -20.56
N PRO A 330 23.38 -3.42 -19.43
CA PRO A 330 23.78 -4.79 -19.24
C PRO A 330 23.04 -5.45 -20.39
N SER A 331 23.75 -5.69 -21.48
CA SER A 331 23.25 -6.58 -22.48
C SER A 331 23.31 -7.95 -21.83
N SER A 332 22.32 -8.22 -20.98
CA SER A 332 22.00 -9.56 -20.59
C SER A 332 21.68 -10.37 -21.84
N ASP A 333 21.55 -9.82 -23.04
CA ASP A 333 21.22 -10.60 -24.24
C ASP A 333 22.37 -10.67 -25.27
N LYS A 334 23.52 -10.01 -25.02
CA LYS A 334 24.71 -10.15 -25.87
C LYS A 334 25.50 -11.35 -25.41
N ILE A 335 25.65 -12.32 -26.32
CA ILE A 335 26.48 -13.49 -26.10
C ILE A 335 27.95 -13.06 -26.24
N SER A 336 28.74 -13.34 -25.21
CA SER A 336 30.18 -13.12 -25.18
C SER A 336 30.88 -13.88 -26.30
N THR A 337 31.71 -13.17 -27.07
CA THR A 337 32.52 -13.73 -28.16
C THR A 337 34.01 -13.77 -27.83
N ASN A 338 34.42 -13.18 -26.70
CA ASN A 338 35.82 -13.08 -26.26
C ASN A 338 36.10 -13.87 -24.96
N GLY A 339 35.11 -14.62 -24.47
CA GLY A 339 35.20 -15.43 -23.26
C GLY A 339 35.02 -14.67 -21.94
N LYS A 340 34.86 -13.34 -21.96
CA LYS A 340 34.56 -12.53 -20.77
C LYS A 340 33.07 -12.36 -20.58
N CYS A 341 32.62 -12.22 -19.33
CA CYS A 341 31.20 -12.09 -19.01
C CYS A 341 30.96 -11.21 -17.78
N GLY A 342 29.74 -10.71 -17.67
CA GLY A 342 29.32 -9.85 -16.56
C GLY A 342 28.57 -8.62 -17.07
N ALA A 343 28.39 -7.63 -16.19
CA ALA A 343 27.61 -6.44 -16.49
C ALA A 343 28.09 -5.66 -17.73
N LYS A 344 29.39 -5.75 -18.06
CA LYS A 344 30.02 -5.08 -19.21
C LYS A 344 30.13 -5.95 -20.46
N ASP A 345 30.40 -7.25 -20.28
CA ASP A 345 30.78 -8.16 -21.37
C ASP A 345 29.62 -9.09 -21.83
N GLY A 346 28.49 -9.11 -21.12
CA GLY A 346 27.28 -9.84 -21.50
C GLY A 346 27.19 -11.27 -20.95
N LYS A 347 26.27 -12.08 -21.52
CA LYS A 347 26.03 -13.48 -21.16
C LYS A 347 27.05 -14.41 -21.82
N CYS A 348 27.40 -15.49 -21.15
CA CYS A 348 28.16 -16.57 -21.77
C CYS A 348 27.35 -17.30 -22.87
N PRO A 349 28.03 -17.92 -23.85
CA PRO A 349 27.40 -18.82 -24.81
C PRO A 349 26.53 -19.89 -24.14
N SER A 350 25.51 -20.36 -24.86
CA SER A 350 24.58 -21.37 -24.35
C SER A 350 25.33 -22.61 -23.84
N GLY A 351 25.24 -22.85 -22.53
CA GLY A 351 25.84 -24.01 -21.87
C GLY A 351 27.00 -23.69 -20.94
N GLU A 352 27.43 -22.44 -20.88
CA GLU A 352 28.50 -21.95 -20.01
C GLU A 352 27.96 -21.02 -18.92
N CYS A 353 28.58 -21.04 -17.73
CA CYS A 353 28.33 -20.04 -16.70
C CYS A 353 29.45 -19.01 -16.61
N CYS A 354 29.05 -17.80 -16.22
CA CYS A 354 29.98 -16.75 -15.86
C CYS A 354 30.54 -16.97 -14.45
N SER A 355 31.85 -17.19 -14.34
CA SER A 355 32.51 -17.31 -13.03
C SER A 355 32.49 -16.00 -12.26
N LYS A 356 32.71 -16.04 -10.94
CA LYS A 356 32.88 -14.83 -10.10
C LYS A 356 34.01 -13.89 -10.55
N TYR A 357 34.92 -14.38 -11.40
CA TYR A 357 36.04 -13.63 -11.95
C TYR A 357 35.74 -13.04 -13.34
N GLY A 358 34.52 -13.19 -13.86
CA GLY A 358 34.09 -12.57 -15.13
C GLY A 358 34.52 -13.34 -16.38
N TRP A 359 34.67 -14.66 -16.29
CA TRP A 359 35.02 -15.54 -17.41
C TRP A 359 33.99 -16.63 -17.64
N CYS A 360 33.70 -16.90 -18.92
CA CYS A 360 32.83 -17.98 -19.35
C CYS A 360 33.51 -19.33 -19.31
N GLY A 361 32.77 -20.34 -18.85
CA GLY A 361 33.21 -21.72 -18.93
C GLY A 361 32.13 -22.73 -18.56
N SER A 362 32.33 -23.96 -19.00
CA SER A 362 31.42 -25.11 -18.81
C SER A 362 31.97 -26.16 -17.83
N SER A 363 33.15 -25.94 -17.24
CA SER A 363 33.76 -26.89 -16.30
C SER A 363 33.14 -26.84 -14.90
N ASP A 364 33.36 -27.89 -14.11
CA ASP A 364 32.98 -27.96 -12.70
C ASP A 364 33.38 -26.73 -11.86
N LYS A 365 34.49 -26.08 -12.21
CA LYS A 365 34.98 -24.87 -11.53
C LYS A 365 34.13 -23.62 -11.83
N HIS A 366 33.39 -23.63 -12.94
CA HIS A 366 32.49 -22.54 -13.36
C HIS A 366 31.04 -22.85 -13.01
N CYS A 367 30.66 -24.12 -13.02
CA CYS A 367 29.26 -24.56 -12.91
C CYS A 367 28.81 -24.98 -11.51
N LYS A 368 29.71 -25.15 -10.54
CA LYS A 368 29.33 -25.39 -9.14
C LYS A 368 28.84 -24.08 -8.49
N VAL A 369 27.67 -24.13 -7.87
CA VAL A 369 27.08 -22.98 -7.14
C VAL A 369 28.07 -22.41 -6.11
N ASP A 370 28.76 -23.29 -5.37
CA ASP A 370 29.78 -22.92 -4.38
C ASP A 370 31.02 -22.24 -4.96
N SER A 371 31.24 -22.34 -6.27
CA SER A 371 32.38 -21.73 -6.98
C SER A 371 32.08 -20.32 -7.52
N GLY A 372 30.86 -19.82 -7.33
CA GLY A 372 30.48 -18.44 -7.64
C GLY A 372 29.98 -18.23 -9.08
N CYS A 373 29.18 -19.17 -9.59
CA CYS A 373 28.47 -19.02 -10.87
C CYS A 373 27.48 -17.85 -10.80
N GLN A 374 27.63 -16.87 -11.69
CA GLN A 374 26.74 -15.72 -11.81
C GLN A 374 25.59 -16.04 -12.77
N ALA A 375 24.50 -16.61 -12.24
CA ALA A 375 23.35 -17.09 -13.03
C ALA A 375 22.69 -16.02 -13.93
N LYS A 376 22.87 -14.73 -13.61
CA LYS A 376 22.40 -13.60 -14.45
C LYS A 376 23.12 -13.53 -15.81
N TYR A 377 24.36 -14.04 -15.91
CA TYR A 377 25.25 -13.89 -17.06
C TYR A 377 25.64 -15.22 -17.72
N GLY A 378 24.92 -16.31 -17.45
CA GLY A 378 25.17 -17.61 -18.08
C GLY A 378 24.45 -18.73 -17.35
N THR A 379 24.12 -19.79 -18.07
CA THR A 379 23.52 -21.00 -17.52
C THR A 379 24.34 -22.19 -17.95
N CYS A 380 24.79 -22.99 -16.98
CA CYS A 380 25.39 -24.27 -17.30
C CYS A 380 24.32 -25.16 -17.88
N LYS A 381 24.48 -25.60 -19.14
CA LYS A 381 23.78 -26.78 -19.63
C LYS A 381 24.44 -27.96 -18.93
N THR A 382 24.01 -28.25 -17.71
CA THR A 382 23.97 -29.64 -17.34
C THR A 382 22.91 -30.24 -18.25
N THR A 383 23.30 -31.11 -19.19
CA THR A 383 22.40 -32.02 -19.92
C THR A 383 21.71 -33.03 -18.99
N GLU A 384 21.53 -32.64 -17.73
CA GLU A 384 21.02 -33.42 -16.64
C GLU A 384 20.01 -32.51 -15.97
N LYS A 385 18.74 -32.75 -16.31
CA LYS A 385 17.59 -32.17 -15.62
C LYS A 385 17.78 -32.49 -14.13
N ILE A 386 17.83 -31.48 -13.26
CA ILE A 386 17.91 -31.70 -11.80
C ILE A 386 16.51 -31.59 -11.24
N SER A 387 16.10 -32.59 -10.46
CA SER A 387 14.79 -32.64 -9.81
C SER A 387 14.57 -31.45 -8.88
N THR A 388 13.45 -30.76 -9.07
CA THR A 388 12.99 -29.66 -8.20
C THR A 388 11.75 -30.03 -7.39
N ASN A 389 11.16 -31.19 -7.63
CA ASN A 389 9.93 -31.70 -6.99
C ASN A 389 10.16 -32.95 -6.14
N GLY A 390 11.42 -33.39 -5.99
CA GLY A 390 11.81 -34.57 -5.21
C GLY A 390 11.73 -35.91 -5.97
N ARG A 391 11.29 -35.94 -7.23
CA ARG A 391 11.24 -37.14 -8.08
C ARG A 391 12.42 -37.25 -9.02
N CYS A 392 12.84 -38.46 -9.38
CA CYS A 392 14.00 -38.70 -10.23
C CYS A 392 13.83 -39.90 -11.16
N GLY A 393 14.57 -39.87 -12.27
CA GLY A 393 14.52 -40.90 -13.30
C GLY A 393 14.73 -40.33 -14.70
N ALA A 394 14.40 -41.12 -15.73
CA ALA A 394 14.60 -40.71 -17.12
C ALA A 394 13.82 -39.43 -17.50
N GLU A 395 12.62 -39.26 -16.93
CA GLU A 395 11.75 -38.10 -17.22
C GLU A 395 11.98 -36.93 -16.26
N ASP A 396 12.16 -37.21 -14.96
CA ASP A 396 12.28 -36.18 -13.92
C ASP A 396 13.72 -35.72 -13.68
N GLY A 397 14.70 -36.46 -14.20
CA GLY A 397 16.11 -36.12 -14.13
C GLY A 397 16.81 -36.63 -12.87
N LYS A 398 17.98 -36.07 -12.57
CA LYS A 398 18.84 -36.46 -11.45
C LYS A 398 18.43 -35.78 -10.15
N CYS A 399 18.70 -36.42 -9.03
CA CYS A 399 18.57 -35.82 -7.72
C CYS A 399 19.58 -34.69 -7.49
N PRO A 400 19.25 -33.71 -6.62
CA PRO A 400 20.18 -32.69 -6.18
C PRO A 400 21.48 -33.28 -5.63
N SER A 401 22.58 -32.51 -5.72
CA SER A 401 23.90 -32.95 -5.29
C SER A 401 23.90 -33.45 -3.84
N GLY A 402 24.24 -34.73 -3.64
CA GLY A 402 24.33 -35.37 -2.33
C GLY A 402 23.22 -36.38 -2.04
N GLU A 403 22.23 -36.51 -2.91
CA GLU A 403 21.13 -37.46 -2.81
C GLU A 403 21.21 -38.55 -3.89
N CYS A 404 20.71 -39.75 -3.59
CA CYS A 404 20.50 -40.80 -4.58
C CYS A 404 19.03 -40.93 -4.97
N CYS A 405 18.80 -41.30 -6.22
CA CYS A 405 17.51 -41.72 -6.72
C CYS A 405 17.19 -43.16 -6.30
N SER A 406 16.17 -43.35 -5.48
CA SER A 406 15.71 -44.69 -5.09
C SER A 406 15.12 -45.46 -6.28
N LYS A 407 15.00 -46.78 -6.20
CA LYS A 407 14.32 -47.62 -7.21
C LYS A 407 12.85 -47.23 -7.46
N TYR A 408 12.25 -46.45 -6.57
CA TYR A 408 10.88 -45.95 -6.68
C TYR A 408 10.79 -44.54 -7.27
N GLY A 409 11.91 -43.96 -7.73
CA GLY A 409 11.93 -42.67 -8.43
C GLY A 409 11.87 -41.45 -7.50
N TRP A 410 12.36 -41.58 -6.27
CA TRP A 410 12.42 -40.48 -5.29
C TRP A 410 13.84 -40.17 -4.84
N CYS A 411 14.13 -38.89 -4.69
CA CYS A 411 15.39 -38.38 -4.19
C CYS A 411 15.49 -38.43 -2.67
N GLY A 412 16.65 -38.85 -2.17
CA GLY A 412 16.94 -38.77 -0.75
C GLY A 412 18.38 -39.13 -0.41
N SER A 413 18.80 -38.73 0.80
CA SER A 413 20.14 -38.94 1.34
C SER A 413 20.19 -39.97 2.48
N SER A 414 19.07 -40.60 2.81
CA SER A 414 19.00 -41.59 3.90
C SER A 414 19.67 -42.92 3.52
N TYR A 415 20.03 -43.74 4.52
CA TYR A 415 20.61 -45.07 4.31
C TYR A 415 19.80 -45.95 3.33
N LYS A 416 18.47 -45.91 3.42
CA LYS A 416 17.59 -46.66 2.50
C LYS A 416 17.67 -46.18 1.04
N HIS A 417 18.02 -44.91 0.81
CA HIS A 417 18.18 -44.32 -0.53
C HIS A 417 19.59 -44.49 -1.07
N CYS A 418 20.61 -44.47 -0.20
CA CYS A 418 22.02 -44.54 -0.59
C CYS A 418 22.60 -45.96 -0.60
N ASN A 419 21.91 -46.97 -0.05
CA ASN A 419 22.37 -48.35 -0.10
C ASN A 419 22.17 -48.95 -1.51
N VAL A 420 23.26 -49.42 -2.12
CA VAL A 420 23.27 -50.01 -3.47
C VAL A 420 22.35 -51.23 -3.56
N ASP A 421 22.30 -52.07 -2.52
CA ASP A 421 21.45 -53.27 -2.44
C ASP A 421 19.96 -52.92 -2.26
N SER A 422 19.66 -51.69 -1.83
CA SER A 422 18.29 -51.18 -1.68
C SER A 422 17.74 -50.52 -2.95
N GLY A 423 18.54 -50.45 -4.02
CA GLY A 423 18.12 -49.98 -5.34
C GLY A 423 18.45 -48.52 -5.65
N CYS A 424 19.60 -48.01 -5.19
CA CYS A 424 20.10 -46.69 -5.60
C CYS A 424 20.45 -46.67 -7.09
N GLN A 425 19.77 -45.81 -7.86
CA GLN A 425 19.98 -45.63 -9.29
C GLN A 425 21.11 -44.60 -9.52
N ALA A 426 22.35 -45.08 -9.56
CA ALA A 426 23.56 -44.24 -9.69
C ALA A 426 23.56 -43.34 -10.95
N LYS A 427 22.80 -43.72 -11.99
CA LYS A 427 22.60 -42.88 -13.18
C LYS A 427 21.85 -41.58 -12.87
N TYR A 428 21.00 -41.56 -11.86
CA TYR A 428 20.11 -40.43 -11.55
C TYR A 428 20.39 -39.78 -10.17
N GLY A 429 21.53 -40.03 -9.56
CA GLY A 429 21.93 -39.37 -8.31
C GLY A 429 23.19 -39.98 -7.72
N THR A 430 23.88 -39.22 -6.88
CA THR A 430 25.10 -39.67 -6.19
C THR A 430 25.03 -39.23 -4.74
N CYS A 431 25.15 -40.16 -3.79
CA CYS A 431 25.28 -39.79 -2.39
C CYS A 431 26.68 -39.23 -2.13
N LYS A 432 26.77 -38.01 -1.59
CA LYS A 432 28.06 -37.47 -1.13
C LYS A 432 28.48 -38.30 0.06
N THR A 433 29.50 -39.15 -0.15
CA THR A 433 30.13 -40.04 0.83
C THR A 433 29.13 -40.57 1.84
N ALA A 434 28.49 -41.71 1.53
CA ALA A 434 27.78 -42.47 2.55
C ALA A 434 28.71 -42.60 3.75
N GLU A 435 28.40 -41.89 4.84
CA GLU A 435 29.20 -41.97 6.05
C GLU A 435 29.25 -43.46 6.38
N LYS A 436 30.45 -44.06 6.35
CA LYS A 436 30.62 -45.49 6.59
C LYS A 436 30.00 -45.74 7.96
N ILE A 437 28.89 -46.47 8.05
CA ILE A 437 28.29 -46.81 9.35
C ILE A 437 28.84 -48.16 9.74
N SER A 438 29.37 -48.26 10.96
CA SER A 438 29.90 -49.48 11.53
C SER A 438 28.87 -50.61 11.46
N LYS A 439 29.26 -51.75 10.87
CA LYS A 439 28.44 -52.98 10.82
C LYS A 439 28.94 -54.08 11.76
N ASN A 440 30.13 -53.91 12.34
CA ASN A 440 30.78 -54.89 13.22
C ASN A 440 30.98 -54.36 14.65
N GLY A 441 30.42 -53.18 14.96
CA GLY A 441 30.53 -52.53 16.28
C GLY A 441 31.77 -51.67 16.48
N LYS A 442 32.72 -51.63 15.53
CA LYS A 442 33.92 -50.76 15.59
C LYS A 442 33.73 -49.42 14.91
N CYS A 443 34.31 -48.35 15.42
CA CYS A 443 34.14 -47.00 14.88
C CYS A 443 35.44 -46.19 14.91
N GLY A 444 35.55 -45.22 14.00
CA GLY A 444 36.73 -44.38 13.83
C GLY A 444 36.94 -43.96 12.39
N THR A 445 38.12 -43.43 12.07
CA THR A 445 38.46 -42.96 10.72
C THR A 445 38.39 -44.06 9.66
N GLU A 446 38.71 -45.29 10.02
CA GLU A 446 38.72 -46.44 9.11
C GLU A 446 37.39 -47.19 9.08
N ASP A 447 36.75 -47.38 10.24
CA ASP A 447 35.52 -48.18 10.39
C ASP A 447 34.23 -47.34 10.30
N GLY A 448 34.34 -46.02 10.40
CA GLY A 448 33.25 -45.08 10.24
C GLY A 448 32.46 -44.79 11.52
N LYS A 449 31.24 -44.26 11.37
CA LYS A 449 30.40 -43.79 12.49
C LYS A 449 29.54 -44.90 13.08
N CYS A 450 29.18 -44.74 14.34
CA CYS A 450 28.22 -45.61 14.99
C CYS A 450 26.79 -45.39 14.48
N PRO A 451 25.92 -46.43 14.56
CA PRO A 451 24.50 -46.30 14.26
C PRO A 451 23.82 -45.17 15.05
N SER A 452 22.72 -44.64 14.51
CA SER A 452 22.02 -43.49 15.08
C SER A 452 21.60 -43.72 16.55
N GLY A 453 22.11 -42.89 17.46
CA GLY A 453 21.86 -42.95 18.90
C GLY A 453 22.96 -43.63 19.72
N GLU A 454 23.98 -44.17 19.05
CA GLU A 454 25.17 -44.75 19.67
C GLU A 454 26.36 -43.80 19.61
N CYS A 455 27.23 -43.92 20.60
CA CYS A 455 28.46 -43.18 20.68
C CYS A 455 29.67 -44.06 20.37
N CYS A 456 30.64 -43.48 19.65
CA CYS A 456 31.95 -44.07 19.49
C CYS A 456 32.82 -43.77 20.72
N SER A 457 33.13 -44.81 21.50
CA SER A 457 34.04 -44.69 22.66
C SER A 457 35.45 -44.34 22.22
N LYS A 458 36.27 -43.83 23.14
CA LYS A 458 37.70 -43.56 22.88
C LYS A 458 38.52 -44.78 22.44
N TYR A 459 37.99 -46.00 22.61
CA TYR A 459 38.62 -47.26 22.20
C TYR A 459 38.11 -47.77 20.84
N GLY A 460 37.28 -46.99 20.13
CA GLY A 460 36.83 -47.31 18.78
C GLY A 460 35.69 -48.33 18.73
N TRP A 461 34.81 -48.33 19.73
CA TRP A 461 33.62 -49.20 19.77
C TRP A 461 32.33 -48.42 19.97
N CYS A 462 31.26 -48.89 19.33
CA CYS A 462 29.92 -48.32 19.38
C CYS A 462 29.12 -48.83 20.58
N GLY A 463 28.44 -47.91 21.28
CA GLY A 463 27.53 -48.26 22.35
C GLY A 463 26.77 -47.07 22.95
N THR A 464 25.78 -47.36 23.77
CA THR A 464 24.90 -46.38 24.43
C THR A 464 25.13 -46.24 25.93
N SER A 465 26.01 -47.06 26.53
CA SER A 465 26.20 -47.07 27.99
C SER A 465 26.97 -45.84 28.48
N ASP A 466 26.91 -45.59 29.80
CA ASP A 466 27.65 -44.49 30.44
C ASP A 466 29.16 -44.54 30.15
N LYS A 467 29.74 -45.74 29.97
CA LYS A 467 31.14 -45.92 29.57
C LYS A 467 31.46 -45.39 28.16
N HIS A 468 30.47 -45.26 27.30
CA HIS A 468 30.60 -44.68 25.96
C HIS A 468 30.23 -43.19 25.98
N CYS A 469 29.16 -42.83 26.68
CA CYS A 469 28.58 -41.50 26.64
C CYS A 469 29.19 -40.48 27.60
N LYS A 470 29.58 -40.90 28.82
CA LYS A 470 30.12 -40.01 29.86
C LYS A 470 31.65 -39.96 29.88
N ALA A 471 32.33 -40.97 29.33
CA ALA A 471 33.80 -41.04 29.31
C ALA A 471 34.47 -40.29 28.12
N GLY A 472 33.68 -39.52 27.35
CA GLY A 472 34.15 -38.74 26.19
C GLY A 472 33.75 -39.39 24.87
N CYS A 473 32.63 -38.92 24.32
CA CYS A 473 32.16 -39.38 23.01
C CYS A 473 32.98 -38.77 21.88
N GLN A 474 33.48 -39.59 20.96
CA GLN A 474 34.10 -39.08 19.74
C GLN A 474 33.01 -38.50 18.81
N LYS A 475 32.72 -37.20 18.96
CA LYS A 475 31.61 -36.49 18.29
C LYS A 475 31.63 -36.58 16.76
N ALA A 476 32.80 -36.80 16.16
CA ALA A 476 32.94 -37.03 14.73
C ALA A 476 32.39 -38.39 14.27
N PHE A 477 32.29 -39.37 15.18
CA PHE A 477 31.97 -40.78 14.86
C PHE A 477 30.76 -41.35 15.62
N GLY A 478 30.04 -40.55 16.41
CA GLY A 478 28.82 -40.98 17.08
C GLY A 478 28.23 -39.88 17.95
N LYS A 479 26.96 -40.05 18.36
CA LYS A 479 26.27 -39.13 19.27
C LYS A 479 25.37 -39.93 20.21
N CYS A 480 25.52 -39.69 21.50
CA CYS A 480 24.57 -40.17 22.50
C CYS A 480 23.24 -39.46 22.32
N LYS A 481 22.14 -40.21 22.51
CA LYS A 481 20.80 -39.65 22.54
C LYS A 481 20.53 -38.84 23.80
#